data_AF-A0A6I1FCZ9-F1
#
_entry.id   AF-A0A6I1FCZ9-F1
#
_cell.length_a   1.000
_cell.length_b   1.000
_cell.length_c   1.000
_cell.angle_alpha   90.00
_cell.angle_beta   90.00
_cell.angle_gamma   90.00
#
_symmetry.space_group_name_H-M   'P 1'
#
loop_
_entity.id
_entity.type
_entity.pdbx_description
1 polymer ?
#
loop_
_entity_poly.entity_id
_entity_poly.type
_entity_poly.pdbx_seq_one_letter_code
_entity_poly.pdbx_strand_id
1 'polypeptide(L)'
;MKRIFVLVFIILGLVGCSNENIKSDSDKAESGDNLSLEEQIIHVMSENQLKDEEIIDYDIKGDFVYVIFKNNHDNGNTHNPDLVILKNNGGNLKWIAGPENRTASVDSAMIFGRDDGPSVTINIPSDYTNIKDIKVLGESAKAVTYIQRITDDFSREYKYWIAYTDEEPTHSDMEIITE
;
A
#
# COMPACT_ATOMS: atom_id res chain seq x y z
N MET A 1 -71.69 2.22 46.64
CA MET A 1 -71.88 1.13 45.66
C MET A 1 -70.77 0.09 45.85
N LYS A 2 -71.18 -1.18 46.02
CA LYS A 2 -70.54 -2.49 45.73
C LYS A 2 -68.99 -2.52 45.62
N ARG A 3 -68.26 -3.09 46.60
CA ARG A 3 -67.97 -4.53 46.90
C ARG A 3 -66.62 -5.00 46.31
N ILE A 4 -65.70 -5.25 47.24
CA ILE A 4 -64.53 -6.17 47.30
C ILE A 4 -64.48 -7.24 46.19
N PHE A 5 -63.30 -7.53 45.64
CA PHE A 5 -62.76 -8.91 45.53
C PHE A 5 -61.25 -8.93 45.24
N VAL A 6 -60.51 -9.58 46.15
CA VAL A 6 -59.17 -10.13 45.98
C VAL A 6 -59.28 -11.38 45.09
N LEU A 7 -58.37 -11.61 44.14
CA LEU A 7 -57.84 -12.95 43.83
C LEU A 7 -56.67 -12.90 42.83
N VAL A 8 -55.61 -13.58 43.28
CA VAL A 8 -54.38 -14.00 42.58
C VAL A 8 -54.72 -14.93 41.40
N PHE A 9 -54.00 -14.83 40.28
CA PHE A 9 -53.58 -16.02 39.51
C PHE A 9 -52.32 -15.71 38.69
N ILE A 10 -51.22 -16.35 39.10
CA ILE A 10 -50.02 -16.59 38.30
C ILE A 10 -50.42 -17.57 37.18
N ILE A 11 -50.14 -17.24 35.92
CA ILE A 11 -50.05 -18.23 34.85
C ILE A 11 -48.75 -17.97 34.10
N LEU A 12 -47.76 -18.81 34.42
CA LEU A 12 -46.65 -19.17 33.56
C LEU A 12 -47.22 -19.88 32.33
N GLY A 13 -46.96 -19.34 31.14
CA GLY A 13 -47.23 -19.99 29.86
C GLY A 13 -45.99 -19.91 28.99
N LEU A 14 -45.04 -20.81 29.24
CA LEU A 14 -44.03 -21.21 28.26
C LEU A 14 -44.75 -21.92 27.10
N VAL A 15 -44.88 -21.21 25.97
CA VAL A 15 -45.11 -21.76 24.64
C VAL A 15 -44.19 -20.93 23.73
N GLY A 16 -43.08 -21.40 23.19
CA GLY A 16 -42.88 -22.72 22.60
C GLY A 16 -43.19 -22.63 21.10
N CYS A 17 -42.24 -22.06 20.35
CA CYS A 17 -42.06 -21.99 18.89
C CYS A 17 -43.26 -22.34 17.99
N SER A 18 -43.73 -21.35 17.24
CA SER A 18 -43.92 -21.47 15.78
C SER A 18 -44.16 -20.09 15.19
N ASN A 19 -43.20 -19.55 14.45
CA ASN A 19 -43.55 -18.75 13.29
C ASN A 19 -42.44 -18.78 12.25
N GLU A 20 -42.84 -19.31 11.10
CA GLU A 20 -42.24 -19.18 9.79
C GLU A 20 -41.99 -17.69 9.51
N ASN A 21 -40.71 -17.30 9.45
CA ASN A 21 -40.31 -15.97 9.00
C ASN A 21 -39.43 -16.13 7.78
N ILE A 22 -40.07 -15.87 6.64
CA ILE A 22 -39.55 -15.26 5.43
C ILE A 22 -38.17 -14.63 5.70
N LYS A 23 -37.11 -15.36 5.37
CA LYS A 23 -35.81 -14.75 5.12
C LYS A 23 -35.85 -14.25 3.70
N SER A 24 -35.89 -12.92 3.58
CA SER A 24 -35.38 -12.25 2.40
C SER A 24 -33.96 -12.76 2.18
N ASP A 25 -33.76 -13.55 1.13
CA ASP A 25 -32.43 -13.77 0.55
C ASP A 25 -31.95 -12.42 0.00
N SER A 26 -31.44 -11.60 0.91
CA SER A 26 -30.50 -10.54 0.64
C SER A 26 -29.09 -11.11 0.72
N ASP A 27 -28.84 -12.23 0.03
CA ASP A 27 -27.48 -12.56 -0.39
C ASP A 27 -27.37 -12.08 -1.84
N LYS A 28 -27.35 -10.75 -1.96
CA LYS A 28 -26.58 -10.12 -3.03
C LYS A 28 -25.20 -10.73 -2.91
N ALA A 29 -24.86 -11.63 -3.83
CA ALA A 29 -23.51 -11.73 -4.31
C ALA A 29 -23.06 -10.28 -4.56
N GLU A 30 -22.15 -9.78 -3.73
CA GLU A 30 -21.37 -8.60 -4.07
C GLU A 30 -20.57 -8.99 -5.31
N SER A 31 -21.22 -8.79 -6.46
CA SER A 31 -20.65 -8.24 -7.66
C SER A 31 -19.31 -7.61 -7.31
N GLY A 32 -18.22 -8.23 -7.76
CA GLY A 32 -16.91 -7.59 -7.76
C GLY A 32 -17.09 -6.28 -8.52
N ASP A 33 -17.19 -5.18 -7.78
CA ASP A 33 -17.16 -3.86 -8.36
C ASP A 33 -15.84 -3.79 -9.14
N ASN A 34 -15.92 -3.40 -10.40
CA ASN A 34 -14.76 -3.18 -11.27
C ASN A 34 -13.99 -1.95 -10.75
N LEU A 35 -13.35 -2.07 -9.59
CA LEU A 35 -12.46 -1.06 -9.06
C LEU A 35 -11.34 -0.82 -10.09
N SER A 36 -11.03 0.45 -10.32
CA SER A 36 -9.85 0.83 -11.07
C SER A 36 -8.59 0.28 -10.39
N LEU A 37 -7.49 0.18 -11.13
CA LEU A 37 -6.23 -0.32 -10.58
C LEU A 37 -5.79 0.47 -9.35
N GLU A 38 -5.92 1.80 -9.39
CA GLU A 38 -5.54 2.68 -8.29
C GLU A 38 -6.42 2.47 -7.05
N GLU A 39 -7.74 2.29 -7.22
CA GLU A 39 -8.63 1.93 -6.11
C GLU A 39 -8.28 0.57 -5.50
N GLN A 40 -7.89 -0.40 -6.32
CA GLN A 40 -7.41 -1.70 -5.83
C GLN A 40 -6.10 -1.57 -5.03
N ILE A 41 -5.16 -0.74 -5.50
CA ILE A 41 -3.90 -0.47 -4.79
C ILE A 41 -4.22 0.14 -3.41
N ILE A 42 -5.04 1.19 -3.38
CA ILE A 42 -5.43 1.90 -2.14
C ILE A 42 -6.11 0.92 -1.18
N HIS A 43 -6.98 0.05 -1.68
CA HIS A 43 -7.64 -0.96 -0.87
C HIS A 43 -6.64 -1.90 -0.20
N VAL A 44 -5.74 -2.51 -0.98
CA VAL A 44 -4.74 -3.45 -0.46
C VAL A 44 -3.77 -2.75 0.51
N MET A 45 -3.35 -1.52 0.25
CA MET A 45 -2.51 -0.75 1.18
C MET A 45 -3.22 -0.49 2.51
N SER A 46 -4.50 -0.10 2.47
CA SER A 46 -5.31 0.17 3.66
C SER A 46 -5.56 -1.08 4.50
N GLU A 47 -5.80 -2.24 3.86
CA GLU A 47 -5.92 -3.54 4.53
C GLU A 47 -4.62 -3.93 5.28
N ASN A 48 -3.47 -3.51 4.75
CA ASN A 48 -2.15 -3.74 5.35
C ASN A 48 -1.69 -2.60 6.27
N GLN A 49 -2.64 -1.80 6.78
CA GLN A 49 -2.39 -0.72 7.77
C GLN A 49 -1.54 0.44 7.26
N LEU A 50 -1.25 0.54 5.95
CA LEU A 50 -0.71 1.74 5.32
C LEU A 50 -1.85 2.66 4.89
N LYS A 51 -2.38 3.40 5.85
CA LYS A 51 -3.48 4.36 5.65
C LYS A 51 -2.93 5.77 5.54
N ASP A 52 -3.61 6.59 4.75
CA ASP A 52 -3.29 8.02 4.55
C ASP A 52 -1.92 8.29 3.90
N GLU A 53 -1.38 7.27 3.22
CA GLU A 53 -0.15 7.40 2.44
C GLU A 53 -0.43 7.92 1.03
N GLU A 54 0.37 8.87 0.59
CA GLU A 54 0.25 9.49 -0.73
C GLU A 54 1.03 8.65 -1.76
N ILE A 55 0.33 8.07 -2.74
CA ILE A 55 0.95 7.38 -3.87
C ILE A 55 1.63 8.43 -4.76
N ILE A 56 2.91 8.24 -5.03
CA ILE A 56 3.73 9.12 -5.87
C ILE A 56 3.75 8.63 -7.32
N ASP A 57 4.02 7.34 -7.52
CA ASP A 57 4.07 6.68 -8.83
C ASP A 57 3.82 5.18 -8.63
N TYR A 58 3.49 4.48 -9.71
CA TYR A 58 3.57 3.03 -9.75
C TYR A 58 4.06 2.54 -11.11
N ASP A 59 4.87 1.49 -11.11
CA ASP A 59 5.28 0.80 -12.33
C ASP A 59 4.75 -0.64 -12.34
N ILE A 60 4.39 -1.13 -13.53
CA ILE A 60 3.95 -2.50 -13.75
C ILE A 60 5.07 -3.26 -14.48
N LYS A 61 5.50 -4.40 -13.93
CA LYS A 61 6.47 -5.32 -14.57
C LYS A 61 5.91 -6.74 -14.54
N GLY A 62 5.40 -7.20 -15.68
CA GLY A 62 4.70 -8.47 -15.75
C GLY A 62 3.48 -8.46 -14.82
N ASP A 63 3.43 -9.43 -13.89
CA ASP A 63 2.34 -9.55 -12.91
C ASP A 63 2.57 -8.72 -11.64
N PHE A 64 3.65 -7.92 -11.57
CA PHE A 64 4.01 -7.14 -10.39
C PHE A 64 3.65 -5.67 -10.57
N VAL A 65 3.15 -5.06 -9.50
CA VAL A 65 2.90 -3.62 -9.38
C VAL A 65 3.76 -3.09 -8.25
N TYR A 66 4.64 -2.15 -8.56
CA TYR A 66 5.56 -1.51 -7.65
C TYR A 66 5.02 -0.14 -7.33
N VAL A 67 4.51 0.04 -6.12
CA VAL A 67 3.81 1.24 -5.69
C VAL A 67 4.75 2.06 -4.83
N ILE A 68 5.13 3.22 -5.34
CA ILE A 68 6.00 4.17 -4.66
C ILE A 68 5.11 5.16 -3.93
N PHE A 69 5.28 5.27 -2.63
CA PHE A 69 4.46 6.12 -1.79
C PHE A 69 5.31 6.95 -0.85
N LYS A 70 4.74 8.08 -0.41
CA LYS A 70 5.32 8.88 0.64
C LYS A 70 4.98 8.24 1.98
N ASN A 71 5.97 7.75 2.71
CA ASN A 71 5.82 7.16 4.03
C ASN A 71 5.90 8.27 5.11
N ASN A 72 4.78 8.56 5.75
CA ASN A 72 4.71 9.57 6.81
C ASN A 72 5.07 8.98 8.18
N HIS A 73 6.30 8.47 8.34
CA HIS A 73 6.77 8.05 9.67
C HIS A 73 7.04 9.28 10.57
N ASP A 74 6.17 9.49 11.56
CA ASP A 74 6.19 10.62 12.51
C ASP A 74 7.47 10.72 13.38
N ASN A 75 8.29 9.66 13.42
CA ASN A 75 9.45 9.55 14.30
C ASN A 75 10.75 9.43 13.50
N GLY A 76 11.21 10.55 12.90
CA GLY A 76 12.62 10.83 12.63
C GLY A 76 13.36 9.93 11.63
N ASN A 77 13.95 10.58 10.63
CA ASN A 77 14.87 10.03 9.61
C ASN A 77 14.19 9.33 8.41
N THR A 78 13.34 10.12 7.76
CA THR A 78 13.19 10.31 6.30
C THR A 78 13.85 9.26 5.40
N HIS A 79 13.11 8.18 5.09
CA HIS A 79 13.28 7.46 3.84
C HIS A 79 11.99 7.64 3.04
N ASN A 80 11.90 8.78 2.36
CA ASN A 80 10.79 9.09 1.46
C ASN A 80 11.34 9.30 0.05
N PRO A 81 10.83 8.58 -0.95
CA PRO A 81 9.69 7.65 -0.89
C PRO A 81 10.03 6.26 -0.35
N ASP A 82 9.01 5.42 -0.16
CA ASP A 82 9.09 4.00 0.18
C ASP A 82 8.31 3.16 -0.85
N LEU A 83 8.33 1.82 -0.70
CA LEU A 83 7.80 0.89 -1.70
C LEU A 83 6.87 -0.16 -1.10
N VAL A 84 5.74 -0.39 -1.79
CA VAL A 84 4.94 -1.61 -1.68
C VAL A 84 5.05 -2.38 -2.99
N ILE A 85 5.17 -3.70 -2.89
CA ILE A 85 5.14 -4.59 -4.05
C ILE A 85 3.86 -5.42 -3.96
N LEU A 86 3.07 -5.36 -5.02
CA LEU A 86 1.84 -6.11 -5.18
C LEU A 86 1.98 -7.08 -6.36
N LYS A 87 1.28 -8.21 -6.29
CA LYS A 87 1.19 -9.17 -7.38
C LYS A 87 -0.25 -9.28 -7.86
N ASN A 88 -0.45 -9.09 -9.15
CA ASN A 88 -1.72 -9.35 -9.82
C ASN A 88 -1.91 -10.87 -9.97
N ASN A 89 -2.99 -11.40 -9.40
CA ASN A 89 -3.39 -12.78 -9.54
C ASN A 89 -4.81 -12.84 -10.10
N GLY A 90 -4.91 -12.96 -11.42
CA GLY A 90 -6.19 -13.10 -12.12
C GLY A 90 -7.11 -11.88 -11.98
N GLY A 91 -6.54 -10.67 -11.93
CA GLY A 91 -7.29 -9.42 -11.80
C GLY A 91 -7.43 -8.90 -10.38
N ASN A 92 -6.90 -9.62 -9.38
CA ASN A 92 -6.89 -9.20 -7.98
C ASN A 92 -5.46 -8.93 -7.51
N LEU A 93 -5.21 -7.75 -6.94
CA LEU A 93 -3.91 -7.43 -6.34
C LEU A 93 -3.75 -8.09 -4.97
N LYS A 94 -2.54 -8.60 -4.70
CA LYS A 94 -2.14 -9.15 -3.40
C LYS A 94 -0.84 -8.50 -2.93
N TRP A 95 -0.77 -8.17 -1.65
CA TRP A 95 0.45 -7.71 -1.01
C TRP A 95 1.51 -8.82 -0.96
N ILE A 96 2.73 -8.52 -1.42
CA ILE A 96 3.85 -9.48 -1.41
C ILE A 96 5.13 -8.93 -0.79
N ALA A 97 5.26 -7.62 -0.64
CA ALA A 97 6.27 -6.99 0.20
C ALA A 97 5.91 -5.54 0.52
N GLY A 98 6.36 -5.07 1.67
CA GLY A 98 6.33 -3.67 2.09
C GLY A 98 7.65 -3.21 2.71
N PRO A 99 7.65 -2.04 3.37
CA PRO A 99 8.85 -1.43 3.97
C PRO A 99 9.66 -2.35 4.88
N GLU A 100 8.99 -3.27 5.58
CA GLU A 100 9.57 -4.26 6.49
C GLU A 100 10.32 -5.40 5.77
N ASN A 101 10.15 -5.53 4.46
CA ASN A 101 10.75 -6.58 3.63
C ASN A 101 11.95 -6.10 2.81
N ARG A 102 12.52 -4.92 3.11
CA ARG A 102 13.79 -4.47 2.53
C ARG A 102 14.89 -5.47 2.84
N THR A 103 15.67 -5.84 1.84
CA THR A 103 16.81 -6.76 2.00
C THR A 103 18.08 -6.00 2.37
N ALA A 104 18.23 -4.76 1.90
CA ALA A 104 19.28 -3.85 2.32
C ALA A 104 18.79 -2.39 2.33
N SER A 105 19.34 -1.58 3.23
CA SER A 105 19.03 -0.16 3.33
C SER A 105 20.22 0.60 3.89
N VAL A 106 20.56 1.71 3.24
CA VAL A 106 21.50 2.74 3.70
C VAL A 106 20.84 4.11 3.56
N ASP A 107 21.44 5.15 4.11
CA ASP A 107 20.87 6.51 4.14
C ASP A 107 20.42 7.03 2.76
N SER A 108 21.06 6.58 1.68
CA SER A 108 20.78 7.03 0.31
C SER A 108 20.12 6.00 -0.59
N ALA A 109 19.84 4.78 -0.13
CA ALA A 109 19.30 3.73 -0.99
C ALA A 109 18.59 2.62 -0.22
N MET A 110 17.54 2.08 -0.83
CA MET A 110 16.78 0.92 -0.35
C MET A 110 16.73 -0.15 -1.43
N ILE A 111 16.91 -1.41 -1.03
CA ILE A 111 16.90 -2.57 -1.92
C ILE A 111 15.83 -3.55 -1.44
N PHE A 112 15.04 -4.03 -2.39
CA PHE A 112 14.05 -5.09 -2.23
C PHE A 112 14.45 -6.24 -3.16
N GLY A 113 15.32 -7.12 -2.66
CA GLY A 113 15.72 -8.35 -3.35
C GLY A 113 14.56 -9.34 -3.45
N ARG A 114 14.40 -9.97 -4.62
CA ARG A 114 13.32 -10.92 -4.90
C ARG A 114 13.75 -12.07 -5.79
N ASP A 115 13.29 -13.27 -5.45
CA ASP A 115 13.46 -14.48 -6.27
C ASP A 115 12.26 -14.73 -7.21
N ASP A 116 11.11 -14.12 -6.94
CA ASP A 116 9.84 -14.41 -7.63
C ASP A 116 9.44 -13.34 -8.66
N GLY A 117 10.25 -12.29 -8.83
CA GLY A 117 10.05 -11.18 -9.76
C GLY A 117 11.23 -10.20 -9.69
N PRO A 118 11.20 -9.08 -10.44
CA PRO A 118 12.29 -8.11 -10.43
C PRO A 118 12.57 -7.57 -9.02
N SER A 119 13.85 -7.58 -8.66
CA SER A 119 14.38 -6.83 -7.52
C SER A 119 14.30 -5.34 -7.80
N VAL A 120 14.16 -4.54 -6.74
CA VAL A 120 14.02 -3.07 -6.87
C VAL A 120 15.06 -2.37 -6.04
N THR A 121 15.65 -1.33 -6.62
CA THR A 121 16.48 -0.39 -5.90
C THR A 121 15.91 1.02 -6.04
N ILE A 122 15.70 1.69 -4.91
CA ILE A 122 15.34 3.12 -4.86
C ILE A 122 16.52 3.88 -4.28
N ASN A 123 17.10 4.78 -5.08
CA ASN A 123 18.15 5.70 -4.66
C ASN A 123 17.57 7.09 -4.35
N ILE A 124 17.92 7.61 -3.19
CA ILE A 124 17.52 8.91 -2.66
C ILE A 124 18.79 9.62 -2.16
N PRO A 125 19.63 10.14 -3.07
CA PRO A 125 20.89 10.76 -2.69
C PRO A 125 20.68 11.97 -1.78
N SER A 126 21.54 12.15 -0.77
CA SER A 126 21.44 13.27 0.17
C SER A 126 21.69 14.64 -0.47
N ASP A 127 22.43 14.67 -1.58
CA ASP A 127 22.66 15.84 -2.41
C ASP A 127 22.17 15.56 -3.83
N TYR A 128 21.07 16.23 -4.21
CA TYR A 128 20.49 16.11 -5.55
C TYR A 128 21.14 17.06 -6.56
N THR A 129 22.03 17.95 -6.12
CA THR A 129 22.65 18.92 -7.02
C THR A 129 23.69 18.21 -7.88
N ASN A 130 23.54 18.36 -9.20
CA ASN A 130 24.47 17.85 -10.21
C ASN A 130 24.48 16.33 -10.43
N ILE A 131 23.43 15.57 -10.07
CA ILE A 131 23.33 14.16 -10.48
C ILE A 131 22.92 14.06 -11.94
N LYS A 132 23.82 13.51 -12.75
CA LYS A 132 23.63 13.23 -14.17
C LYS A 132 22.94 11.89 -14.41
N ASP A 133 23.35 10.85 -13.69
CA ASP A 133 22.80 9.50 -13.83
C ASP A 133 23.04 8.69 -12.54
N ILE A 134 22.20 7.70 -12.32
CA ILE A 134 22.45 6.66 -11.31
C ILE A 134 22.34 5.33 -12.02
N LYS A 135 23.36 4.50 -11.91
CA LYS A 135 23.34 3.15 -12.44
C LYS A 135 23.21 2.12 -11.34
N VAL A 136 22.50 1.04 -11.64
CA VAL A 136 22.41 -0.16 -10.81
C VAL A 136 22.77 -1.34 -11.71
N LEU A 137 23.76 -2.13 -11.32
CA LEU A 137 24.32 -3.21 -12.14
C LEU A 137 24.75 -2.72 -13.55
N GLY A 138 25.25 -1.49 -13.63
CA GLY A 138 25.72 -0.87 -14.88
C GLY A 138 24.63 -0.29 -15.79
N GLU A 139 23.35 -0.46 -15.46
CA GLU A 139 22.21 0.09 -16.21
C GLU A 139 21.65 1.35 -15.56
N SER A 140 21.26 2.34 -16.38
CA SER A 140 20.71 3.61 -15.90
C SER A 140 19.34 3.42 -15.25
N ALA A 141 19.18 3.96 -14.05
CA ALA A 141 17.93 3.97 -13.30
C ALA A 141 16.97 5.06 -13.82
N LYS A 142 15.67 4.81 -13.72
CA LYS A 142 14.61 5.79 -14.04
C LYS A 142 14.64 6.90 -12.98
N ALA A 143 14.94 8.13 -13.39
CA ALA A 143 14.77 9.30 -12.53
C ALA A 143 13.30 9.68 -12.44
N VAL A 144 12.80 9.90 -11.23
CA VAL A 144 11.44 10.38 -10.96
C VAL A 144 11.52 11.66 -10.15
N THR A 145 10.79 12.67 -10.60
CA THR A 145 10.65 13.95 -9.91
C THR A 145 9.17 14.16 -9.59
N TYR A 146 8.84 14.47 -8.35
CA TYR A 146 7.49 14.87 -7.96
C TYR A 146 7.52 16.16 -7.14
N ILE A 147 6.47 16.96 -7.30
CA ILE A 147 6.34 18.28 -6.68
C ILE A 147 5.24 18.19 -5.63
N GLN A 148 5.62 18.22 -4.37
CA GLN A 148 4.67 18.31 -3.27
C GLN A 148 4.26 19.76 -3.06
N ARG A 149 2.98 20.08 -3.29
CA ARG A 149 2.41 21.38 -2.92
C ARG A 149 2.08 21.37 -1.44
N ILE A 150 2.66 22.31 -0.70
CA ILE A 150 2.46 22.44 0.75
C ILE A 150 1.48 23.59 1.02
N THR A 151 1.63 24.70 0.31
CA THR A 151 0.68 25.81 0.22
C THR A 151 0.57 26.28 -1.23
N ASP A 152 -0.31 27.25 -1.50
CA ASP A 152 -0.47 27.80 -2.85
C ASP A 152 0.81 28.47 -3.40
N ASP A 153 1.67 28.95 -2.51
CA ASP A 153 2.92 29.65 -2.80
C ASP A 153 4.19 28.86 -2.45
N PHE A 154 4.06 27.71 -1.78
CA PHE A 154 5.19 26.88 -1.39
C PHE A 154 5.02 25.44 -1.88
N SER A 155 6.01 24.99 -2.64
CA SER A 155 6.14 23.60 -3.05
C SER A 155 7.55 23.09 -2.78
N ARG A 156 7.67 21.78 -2.63
CA ARG A 156 8.95 21.10 -2.48
C ARG A 156 9.07 20.06 -3.59
N GLU A 157 10.18 20.14 -4.31
CA GLU A 157 10.57 19.10 -5.25
C GLU A 157 11.26 17.96 -4.51
N TYR A 158 10.90 16.73 -4.87
CA TYR A 158 11.57 15.52 -4.43
C TYR A 158 11.98 14.73 -5.66
N LYS A 159 13.16 14.12 -5.61
CA LYS A 159 13.72 13.34 -6.71
C LYS A 159 14.26 12.03 -6.17
N TYR A 160 14.01 10.95 -6.90
CA TYR A 160 14.59 9.64 -6.62
C TYR A 160 14.89 8.93 -7.94
N TRP A 161 15.68 7.86 -7.86
CA TRP A 161 15.99 6.99 -8.99
C TRP A 161 15.57 5.57 -8.66
N ILE A 162 14.90 4.91 -9.59
CA ILE A 162 14.41 3.55 -9.41
C ILE A 162 14.94 2.63 -10.51
N ALA A 163 15.45 1.48 -10.10
CA ALA A 163 15.91 0.42 -10.99
C ALA A 163 15.18 -0.89 -10.68
N TYR A 164 14.92 -1.66 -11.73
CA TYR A 164 14.32 -3.00 -11.67
C TYR A 164 15.34 -3.97 -12.26
N THR A 165 15.74 -4.98 -11.51
CA THR A 165 16.82 -5.89 -11.90
C THR A 165 16.41 -7.35 -11.69
N ASP A 166 16.87 -8.25 -12.55
CA ASP A 166 16.59 -9.69 -12.41
C ASP A 166 17.35 -10.30 -11.22
N GLU A 167 18.53 -9.74 -10.90
CA GLU A 167 19.36 -10.14 -9.76
C GLU A 167 19.21 -9.12 -8.62
N GLU A 168 19.38 -9.59 -7.37
CA GLU A 168 19.42 -8.70 -6.20
C GLU A 168 20.73 -7.90 -6.19
N PRO A 169 20.70 -6.57 -6.32
CA PRO A 169 21.89 -5.75 -6.29
C PRO A 169 22.37 -5.55 -4.84
N THR A 170 23.63 -5.19 -4.70
CA THR A 170 24.24 -4.73 -3.45
C THR A 170 24.59 -3.24 -3.55
N HIS A 171 25.03 -2.65 -2.43
CA HIS A 171 25.45 -1.24 -2.46
C HIS A 171 26.67 -0.96 -3.35
N SER A 172 27.53 -1.96 -3.58
CA SER A 172 28.67 -1.81 -4.50
C SER A 172 28.28 -1.82 -5.98
N ASP A 173 27.06 -2.24 -6.30
CA ASP A 173 26.56 -2.30 -7.67
C ASP A 173 25.89 -0.98 -8.11
N MET A 174 25.90 0.03 -7.25
CA MET A 174 25.33 1.34 -7.50
C MET A 174 26.43 2.36 -7.84
N GLU A 175 26.23 3.09 -8.93
CA GLU A 175 27.12 4.16 -9.37
C GLU A 175 26.35 5.47 -9.47
N ILE A 176 26.76 6.48 -8.70
CA ILE A 176 26.21 7.85 -8.83
C ILE A 176 27.15 8.64 -9.72
N ILE A 177 26.64 9.11 -10.86
CA ILE A 177 27.38 9.89 -11.85
C ILE A 177 26.93 11.35 -11.72
N THR A 178 27.87 12.24 -11.43
CA THR A 178 27.62 13.69 -11.37
C THR A 178 28.05 14.40 -12.65
N GLU A 179 27.63 15.66 -12.82
CA GLU A 179 28.11 16.56 -13.88
C GLU A 179 29.61 16.88 -13.82
#